data_AF-A0A520BQB7-F1
#
_entry.id   AF-A0A520BQB7-F1
#
_cell.length_a   1.000
_cell.length_b   1.000
_cell.length_c   1.000
_cell.angle_alpha   90.00
_cell.angle_beta   90.00
_cell.angle_gamma   90.00
#
_symmetry.space_group_name_H-M   'P 1'
#
loop_
_entity.id
_entity.type
_entity.pdbx_description
1 polymer ?
#
loop_
_entity_poly.entity_id
_entity_poly.type
_entity_poly.pdbx_seq_one_letter_code
_entity_poly.pdbx_strand_id
1 'polypeptide(L)'
;DNDATHSEIRFLARVNEQRPSDVYRAAILQGIGYLLMAQYPNGGWPQNYPLEGGFHDGITFNDDAVAEAARLLQDVADGAPGFAFVPAPLRRRARAAATRAVDVLLAAQVKVDGRPTLWTQQVDAVTLAPISARNYEPRGLASAESAGVLLFLMQQPHATPAMKAAIEAGIAWLKVHALRDHAFTMTPEGRKLVAQPGAGPLWSRLYDIPTGRPIFGDWPKTIHDDVNEISKGRRNGYTWWGTWPQKALDAYSRWKAANP
;
A
#
# COMPACT_ATOMS: atom_id res chain seq x y z
N ASP A 1 7.80 -0.86 7.63
CA ASP A 1 8.31 -1.56 6.44
C ASP A 1 8.21 -3.06 6.64
N ASN A 2 7.98 -3.84 5.57
CA ASN A 2 7.89 -5.32 5.60
C ASN A 2 7.14 -5.89 6.82
N ASP A 3 5.88 -5.46 7.00
CA ASP A 3 5.00 -5.91 8.09
C ASP A 3 5.38 -5.52 9.53
N ALA A 4 6.50 -4.81 9.72
CA ALA A 4 7.03 -4.50 11.05
C ALA A 4 6.14 -3.54 11.84
N THR A 5 6.22 -3.64 13.16
CA THR A 5 5.44 -2.93 14.17
C THR A 5 3.98 -3.38 14.23
N HIS A 6 3.21 -3.30 13.15
CA HIS A 6 1.79 -3.64 13.20
C HIS A 6 1.56 -5.14 13.41
N SER A 7 2.37 -6.01 12.81
CA SER A 7 2.25 -7.45 12.97
C SER A 7 2.58 -7.91 14.38
N GLU A 8 3.63 -7.36 15.00
CA GLU A 8 4.02 -7.64 16.37
C GLU A 8 2.95 -7.15 17.35
N ILE A 9 2.39 -5.95 17.16
CA ILE A 9 1.28 -5.45 18.00
C ILE A 9 0.08 -6.40 17.88
N ARG A 10 -0.29 -6.82 16.67
CA ARG A 10 -1.39 -7.78 16.44
C ARG A 10 -1.11 -9.15 17.03
N PHE A 11 0.13 -9.61 16.99
CA PHE A 11 0.53 -10.88 17.61
C PHE A 11 0.39 -10.79 19.14
N LEU A 12 0.95 -9.75 19.75
CA LEU A 12 0.85 -9.52 21.19
C LEU A 12 -0.60 -9.34 21.65
N ALA A 13 -1.44 -8.65 20.87
CA ALA A 13 -2.86 -8.50 21.16
C ALA A 13 -3.58 -9.86 21.21
N ARG A 14 -3.32 -10.74 20.23
CA ARG A 14 -3.86 -12.11 20.21
C ARG A 14 -3.36 -12.95 21.38
N VAL A 15 -2.07 -12.86 21.74
CA VAL A 15 -1.52 -13.57 22.90
C VAL A 15 -2.15 -13.07 24.20
N ASN A 16 -2.25 -11.75 24.37
CA ASN A 16 -2.83 -11.11 25.56
C ASN A 16 -4.32 -11.40 25.73
N GLU A 17 -5.06 -11.63 24.64
CA GLU A 17 -6.45 -12.08 24.72
C GLU A 17 -6.58 -13.46 25.38
N GLN A 18 -5.69 -14.39 25.01
CA GLN A 18 -5.71 -15.77 25.52
C GLN A 18 -5.01 -15.90 26.88
N ARG A 19 -3.98 -15.09 27.12
CA ARG A 19 -3.16 -15.07 28.34
C ARG A 19 -2.85 -13.62 28.71
N PRO A 20 -3.78 -12.95 29.42
CA PRO A 20 -3.60 -11.56 29.81
C PRO A 20 -2.31 -11.36 30.63
N SER A 21 -1.54 -10.33 30.26
CA SER A 21 -0.30 -9.98 30.96
C SER A 21 -0.06 -8.48 30.87
N ASP A 22 0.27 -7.86 31.99
CA ASP A 22 0.57 -6.42 32.03
C ASP A 22 1.80 -6.08 31.18
N VAL A 23 2.72 -7.02 30.99
CA VAL A 23 3.88 -6.86 30.10
C VAL A 23 3.44 -6.73 28.64
N TYR A 24 2.54 -7.62 28.18
CA TYR A 24 2.03 -7.55 26.80
C TYR A 24 1.17 -6.30 26.60
N ARG A 25 0.33 -5.96 27.57
CA ARG A 25 -0.49 -4.73 27.55
C ARG A 25 0.38 -3.49 27.43
N ALA A 26 1.46 -3.39 28.22
CA ALA A 26 2.39 -2.27 28.16
C ALA A 26 3.04 -2.17 26.78
N ALA A 27 3.54 -3.28 26.23
CA ALA A 27 4.16 -3.31 24.90
C ALA A 27 3.18 -2.90 23.77
N ILE A 28 1.93 -3.39 23.83
CA ILE A 28 0.87 -3.00 22.88
C ILE A 28 0.58 -1.50 22.96
N LEU A 29 0.43 -0.95 24.18
CA LEU A 29 0.18 0.48 24.39
C LEU A 29 1.34 1.34 23.88
N GLN A 30 2.58 0.89 24.07
CA GLN A 30 3.76 1.54 23.51
C GLN A 30 3.75 1.52 21.98
N GLY A 31 3.44 0.38 21.36
CA GLY A 31 3.34 0.27 19.90
C GLY A 31 2.24 1.16 19.30
N ILE A 32 1.07 1.23 19.95
CA ILE A 32 0.00 2.16 19.56
C ILE A 32 0.46 3.61 19.71
N GLY A 33 1.13 3.92 20.82
CA GLY A 33 1.71 5.24 21.06
C GLY A 33 2.72 5.64 19.99
N TYR A 34 3.59 4.71 19.60
CA TYR A 34 4.57 4.88 18.52
C TYR A 34 3.89 5.26 17.20
N LEU A 35 2.90 4.48 16.76
CA LEU A 35 2.18 4.80 15.52
C LEU A 35 1.49 6.16 15.58
N LEU A 36 0.89 6.53 16.72
CA LEU A 36 0.25 7.83 16.88
C LEU A 36 1.25 9.00 16.89
N MET A 37 2.49 8.78 17.36
CA MET A 37 3.55 9.80 17.32
C MET A 37 4.16 9.94 15.92
N ALA A 38 4.26 8.85 15.18
CA ALA A 38 4.83 8.82 13.84
C ALA A 38 3.93 9.44 12.76
N GLN A 39 2.62 9.55 13.00
CA GLN A 39 1.69 10.06 12.00
C GLN A 39 1.93 11.56 11.72
N TYR A 40 2.07 11.90 10.44
CA TYR A 40 2.12 13.29 10.00
C TYR A 40 0.78 14.01 10.26
N PRO A 41 0.77 15.35 10.39
CA PRO A 41 -0.45 16.12 10.60
C PRO A 41 -1.54 15.90 9.53
N ASN A 42 -1.16 15.61 8.28
CA ASN A 42 -2.07 15.32 7.18
C ASN A 42 -2.62 13.89 7.18
N GLY A 43 -2.11 12.99 8.04
CA GLY A 43 -2.63 11.63 8.20
C GLY A 43 -1.75 10.51 7.67
N GLY A 44 -0.67 10.82 6.95
CA GLY A 44 0.24 9.80 6.44
C GLY A 44 1.27 9.32 7.46
N TRP A 45 2.02 8.28 7.12
CA TRP A 45 3.12 7.75 7.94
C TRP A 45 4.42 7.68 7.13
N PRO A 46 5.56 8.01 7.76
CA PRO A 46 6.87 7.70 7.20
C PRO A 46 7.11 6.18 7.20
N GLN A 47 8.10 5.73 6.44
CA GLN A 47 8.55 4.35 6.48
C GLN A 47 9.18 4.02 7.85
N ASN A 48 10.00 4.94 8.35
CA ASN A 48 10.76 4.83 9.59
C ASN A 48 10.45 6.02 10.51
N TYR A 49 10.40 5.77 11.83
CA TYR A 49 10.25 6.82 12.83
C TYR A 49 11.08 6.50 14.09
N PRO A 50 11.82 7.45 14.70
CA PRO A 50 12.02 8.85 14.29
C PRO A 50 12.56 9.01 12.87
N LEU A 51 12.34 10.18 12.27
CA LEU A 51 12.68 10.44 10.86
C LEU A 51 14.19 10.25 10.61
N GLU A 52 14.52 9.62 9.48
CA GLU A 52 15.89 9.24 9.11
C GLU A 52 16.42 10.02 7.91
N GLY A 53 15.54 10.74 7.20
CA GLY A 53 15.86 11.45 5.97
C GLY A 53 15.74 10.58 4.70
N GLY A 54 15.84 11.25 3.56
CA GLY A 54 15.69 10.59 2.26
C GLY A 54 14.25 10.15 2.00
N PHE A 55 14.07 9.04 1.26
CA PHE A 55 12.73 8.56 0.90
C PHE A 55 11.97 7.96 2.09
N HIS A 56 12.66 7.61 3.18
CA HIS A 56 12.04 7.06 4.39
C HIS A 56 11.08 8.05 5.08
N ASP A 57 11.29 9.35 4.86
CA ASP A 57 10.44 10.42 5.40
C ASP A 57 9.26 10.76 4.47
N GLY A 58 9.11 10.07 3.33
CA GLY A 58 7.92 10.17 2.50
C GLY A 58 6.72 9.49 3.17
N ILE A 59 5.50 9.91 2.82
CA ILE A 59 4.33 9.11 3.15
C ILE A 59 4.42 7.80 2.37
N THR A 60 4.46 6.69 3.09
CA THR A 60 4.84 5.38 2.54
C THR A 60 3.61 4.50 2.35
N PHE A 61 3.25 4.26 1.09
CA PHE A 61 2.23 3.27 0.73
C PHE A 61 2.84 1.90 0.43
N ASN A 62 4.15 1.87 0.12
CA ASN A 62 4.93 0.65 -0.06
C ASN A 62 4.76 -0.34 1.10
N ASP A 63 4.57 -1.61 0.75
CA ASP A 63 4.34 -2.72 1.68
C ASP A 63 3.17 -2.42 2.63
N ASP A 64 2.14 -1.77 2.08
CA ASP A 64 0.87 -1.42 2.74
C ASP A 64 1.01 -0.58 4.03
N ALA A 65 2.15 0.10 4.26
CA ALA A 65 2.48 0.69 5.57
C ALA A 65 1.41 1.64 6.14
N VAL A 66 0.92 2.62 5.37
CA VAL A 66 -0.19 3.49 5.80
C VAL A 66 -1.49 2.71 6.02
N ALA A 67 -1.82 1.77 5.13
CA ALA A 67 -3.05 1.01 5.21
C ALA A 67 -3.09 0.07 6.43
N GLU A 68 -1.98 -0.60 6.74
CA GLU A 68 -1.86 -1.49 7.90
C GLU A 68 -1.83 -0.72 9.22
N ALA A 69 -1.11 0.41 9.28
CA ALA A 69 -1.14 1.30 10.43
C ALA A 69 -2.56 1.81 10.69
N ALA A 70 -3.27 2.26 9.65
CA ALA A 70 -4.65 2.71 9.75
C ALA A 70 -5.58 1.58 10.22
N ARG A 71 -5.49 0.38 9.62
CA ARG A 71 -6.33 -0.76 9.99
C ARG A 71 -6.11 -1.18 11.45
N LEU A 72 -4.86 -1.22 11.91
CA LEU A 72 -4.55 -1.51 13.31
C LEU A 72 -5.17 -0.45 14.25
N LEU A 73 -5.06 0.82 13.90
CA LEU A 73 -5.66 1.89 14.71
C LEU A 73 -7.19 1.88 14.68
N GLN A 74 -7.81 1.37 13.60
CA GLN A 74 -9.26 1.10 13.56
C GLN A 74 -9.64 -0.01 14.54
N ASP A 75 -8.94 -1.14 14.52
CA ASP A 75 -9.18 -2.24 15.46
C ASP A 75 -9.02 -1.79 16.93
N VAL A 76 -8.01 -0.96 17.21
CA VAL A 76 -7.82 -0.33 18.53
C VAL A 76 -8.99 0.60 18.86
N ALA A 77 -9.41 1.45 17.92
CA ALA A 77 -10.51 2.37 18.12
C ALA A 77 -11.84 1.64 18.40
N ASP A 78 -12.10 0.55 17.70
CA ASP A 78 -13.28 -0.29 17.84
C ASP A 78 -13.21 -1.17 19.09
N GLY A 79 -12.02 -1.33 19.68
CA GLY A 79 -11.82 -2.20 20.83
C GLY A 79 -12.00 -3.66 20.43
N ALA A 80 -11.54 -4.02 19.23
CA ALA A 80 -11.55 -5.38 18.71
C ALA A 80 -10.88 -6.36 19.70
N PRO A 81 -11.12 -7.68 19.57
CA PRO A 81 -10.48 -8.68 20.42
C PRO A 81 -8.97 -8.47 20.55
N GLY A 82 -8.47 -8.53 21.78
CA GLY A 82 -7.08 -8.17 22.11
C GLY A 82 -6.83 -6.67 22.38
N PHE A 83 -7.74 -5.76 22.03
CA PHE A 83 -7.61 -4.31 22.27
C PHE A 83 -8.66 -3.72 23.23
N ALA A 84 -9.60 -4.52 23.74
CA ALA A 84 -10.65 -4.05 24.66
C ALA A 84 -10.10 -3.36 25.92
N PHE A 85 -8.89 -3.72 26.38
CA PHE A 85 -8.24 -3.12 27.54
C PHE A 85 -7.67 -1.71 27.27
N VAL A 86 -7.60 -1.27 26.00
CA VAL A 86 -7.02 0.02 25.64
C VAL A 86 -7.89 1.17 26.17
N PRO A 87 -7.33 2.14 26.91
CA PRO A 87 -8.10 3.23 27.50
C PRO A 87 -8.88 4.06 26.47
N ALA A 88 -10.11 4.45 26.82
CA ALA A 88 -10.99 5.21 25.94
C ALA A 88 -10.36 6.48 25.32
N PRO A 89 -9.54 7.29 26.04
CA PRO A 89 -8.84 8.42 25.42
C PRO A 89 -7.90 8.01 24.28
N LEU A 90 -7.19 6.89 24.43
CA LEU A 90 -6.27 6.39 23.40
C LEU A 90 -7.04 5.83 22.20
N ARG A 91 -8.16 5.13 22.44
CA ARG A 91 -9.07 4.66 21.37
C ARG A 91 -9.63 5.81 20.54
N ARG A 92 -9.98 6.94 21.16
CA ARG A 92 -10.42 8.16 20.43
C ARG A 92 -9.31 8.74 19.56
N ARG A 93 -8.07 8.79 20.05
CA ARG A 93 -6.91 9.22 19.26
C ARG A 93 -6.65 8.29 18.08
N ALA A 94 -6.75 6.98 18.29
CA ALA A 94 -6.63 5.97 17.24
C ALA A 94 -7.70 6.16 16.15
N ARG A 95 -8.96 6.42 16.53
CA ARG A 95 -10.05 6.71 15.57
C ARG A 95 -9.74 7.95 14.73
N ALA A 96 -9.30 9.03 15.36
CA ALA A 96 -8.96 10.28 14.68
C ALA A 96 -7.79 10.08 13.71
N ALA A 97 -6.76 9.32 14.12
CA ALA A 97 -5.61 8.99 13.28
C ALA A 97 -6.03 8.14 12.07
N ALA A 98 -6.82 7.08 12.27
CA ALA A 98 -7.34 6.26 11.18
C ALA A 98 -8.22 7.05 10.19
N THR A 99 -8.99 8.03 10.68
CA THR A 99 -9.80 8.91 9.82
C THR A 99 -8.90 9.75 8.90
N ARG A 100 -7.87 10.41 9.46
CA ARG A 100 -6.91 11.17 8.66
C ARG A 100 -6.12 10.31 7.66
N ALA A 101 -5.92 9.02 7.97
CA ALA A 101 -5.31 8.08 7.05
C ALA A 101 -6.14 7.91 5.76
N VAL A 102 -7.47 7.85 5.88
CA VAL A 102 -8.36 7.84 4.71
C VAL A 102 -8.23 9.15 3.95
N ASP A 103 -8.22 10.30 4.64
CA ASP A 103 -8.12 11.62 3.99
C ASP A 103 -6.84 11.75 3.15
N VAL A 104 -5.68 11.34 3.69
CA VAL A 104 -4.41 11.41 2.94
C VAL A 104 -4.37 10.44 1.77
N LEU A 105 -4.97 9.25 1.89
CA LEU A 105 -5.06 8.29 0.79
C LEU A 105 -5.88 8.89 -0.35
N LEU A 106 -7.02 9.52 -0.07
CA LEU A 106 -7.82 10.17 -1.11
C LEU A 106 -7.09 11.37 -1.72
N ALA A 107 -6.39 12.16 -0.92
CA ALA A 107 -5.64 13.33 -1.38
C ALA A 107 -4.42 12.96 -2.24
N ALA A 108 -3.78 11.82 -1.95
CA ALA A 108 -2.58 11.34 -2.65
C ALA A 108 -2.88 10.52 -3.91
N GLN A 109 -4.16 10.28 -4.26
CA GLN A 109 -4.48 9.58 -5.50
C GLN A 109 -4.04 10.41 -6.71
N VAL A 110 -3.19 9.83 -7.54
CA VAL A 110 -2.60 10.52 -8.69
C VAL A 110 -3.69 10.82 -9.71
N LYS A 111 -3.64 12.03 -10.29
CA LYS A 111 -4.53 12.44 -11.38
C LYS A 111 -3.73 12.65 -12.65
N VAL A 112 -4.20 12.06 -13.75
CA VAL A 112 -3.69 12.27 -15.10
C VAL A 112 -4.80 12.91 -15.91
N ASP A 113 -4.54 14.08 -16.49
CA ASP A 113 -5.55 14.88 -17.21
C ASP A 113 -6.84 15.10 -16.41
N GLY A 114 -6.68 15.36 -15.12
CA GLY A 114 -7.79 15.58 -14.17
C GLY A 114 -8.53 14.31 -13.75
N ARG A 115 -8.18 13.13 -14.28
CA ARG A 115 -8.83 11.85 -13.96
C ARG A 115 -8.04 11.10 -12.89
N PRO A 116 -8.66 10.66 -11.77
CA PRO A 116 -7.99 9.84 -10.78
C PRO A 116 -7.53 8.50 -11.38
N THR A 117 -6.37 8.03 -10.95
CA THR A 117 -5.77 6.76 -11.39
C THR A 117 -5.46 5.88 -10.17
N LEU A 118 -4.20 5.73 -9.83
CA LEU A 118 -3.64 4.89 -8.79
C LEU A 118 -2.84 5.73 -7.79
N TRP A 119 -2.12 5.06 -6.89
CA TRP A 119 -1.14 5.63 -5.98
C TRP A 119 0.27 5.26 -6.41
N THR A 120 1.26 6.03 -5.97
CA THR A 120 2.68 5.65 -6.08
C THR A 120 3.12 4.85 -4.85
N GLN A 121 4.35 4.33 -4.83
CA GLN A 121 4.87 3.65 -3.63
C GLN A 121 5.06 4.62 -2.45
N GLN A 122 5.43 5.86 -2.74
CA GLN A 122 5.57 6.92 -1.75
C GLN A 122 5.31 8.30 -2.37
N VAL A 123 4.91 9.23 -1.51
CA VAL A 123 4.74 10.64 -1.84
C VAL A 123 5.47 11.52 -0.84
N ASP A 124 5.83 12.73 -1.24
CA ASP A 124 6.37 13.74 -0.33
C ASP A 124 5.37 14.05 0.80
N ALA A 125 5.86 14.12 2.04
CA ALA A 125 5.00 14.20 3.21
C ALA A 125 4.22 15.53 3.33
N VAL A 126 4.66 16.58 2.63
CA VAL A 126 4.04 17.91 2.68
C VAL A 126 3.18 18.15 1.44
N THR A 127 3.75 17.94 0.25
CA THR A 127 3.14 18.28 -1.04
C THR A 127 2.27 17.16 -1.61
N LEU A 128 2.41 15.93 -1.12
CA LEU A 128 1.80 14.71 -1.68
C LEU A 128 2.23 14.43 -3.13
N ALA A 129 3.29 15.08 -3.62
CA ALA A 129 3.83 14.79 -4.93
C ALA A 129 4.52 13.41 -4.94
N PRO A 130 4.38 12.61 -6.01
CA PRO A 130 5.12 11.36 -6.16
C PRO A 130 6.64 11.53 -6.04
N ILE A 131 7.28 10.69 -5.22
CA ILE A 131 8.74 10.66 -5.07
C ILE A 131 9.31 9.27 -5.38
N SER A 132 10.58 9.21 -5.74
CA SER A 132 11.33 7.96 -5.89
C SER A 132 11.77 7.39 -4.54
N ALA A 133 12.04 6.09 -4.48
CA ALA A 133 12.68 5.45 -3.32
C ALA A 133 14.10 5.01 -3.67
N ARG A 134 14.36 3.69 -3.66
CA ARG A 134 15.65 3.11 -4.01
C ARG A 134 15.99 3.40 -5.48
N ASN A 135 17.25 3.20 -5.87
CA ASN A 135 17.71 3.53 -7.24
C ASN A 135 16.86 2.94 -8.37
N TYR A 136 16.26 1.78 -8.12
CA TYR A 136 15.41 1.04 -9.05
C TYR A 136 13.90 1.27 -8.83
N GLU A 137 13.52 2.20 -7.96
CA GLU A 137 12.12 2.56 -7.67
C GLU A 137 11.86 4.01 -8.10
N PRO A 138 11.80 4.27 -9.42
CA PRO A 138 11.47 5.60 -9.91
C PRO A 138 10.05 5.99 -9.51
N ARG A 139 9.76 7.29 -9.59
CA ARG A 139 8.40 7.82 -9.46
C ARG A 139 7.49 7.17 -10.53
N GLY A 140 6.47 6.45 -10.09
CA GLY A 140 5.55 5.73 -10.96
C GLY A 140 4.30 5.29 -10.22
N LEU A 141 3.20 5.09 -10.95
CA LEU A 141 2.00 4.46 -10.41
C LEU A 141 2.33 3.02 -10.01
N ALA A 142 2.01 2.66 -8.78
CA ALA A 142 2.40 1.39 -8.17
C ALA A 142 1.19 0.46 -8.06
N SER A 143 1.12 -0.56 -8.93
CA SER A 143 -0.07 -1.43 -9.00
C SER A 143 -0.27 -2.29 -7.76
N ALA A 144 0.83 -2.79 -7.17
CA ALA A 144 0.81 -3.60 -5.97
C ALA A 144 0.27 -2.82 -4.76
N GLU A 145 0.87 -1.66 -4.49
CA GLU A 145 0.49 -0.82 -3.34
C GLU A 145 -0.93 -0.24 -3.53
N SER A 146 -1.28 0.12 -4.77
CA SER A 146 -2.64 0.57 -5.07
C SER A 146 -3.69 -0.51 -4.83
N ALA A 147 -3.36 -1.79 -5.07
CA ALA A 147 -4.28 -2.88 -4.74
C ALA A 147 -4.56 -2.96 -3.23
N GLY A 148 -3.54 -2.72 -2.39
CA GLY A 148 -3.68 -2.63 -0.94
C GLY A 148 -4.52 -1.45 -0.49
N VAL A 149 -4.26 -0.26 -1.04
CA VAL A 149 -5.08 0.94 -0.78
C VAL A 149 -6.54 0.72 -1.17
N LEU A 150 -6.81 0.18 -2.36
CA LEU A 150 -8.17 -0.11 -2.81
C LEU A 150 -8.90 -1.09 -1.88
N LEU A 151 -8.22 -2.16 -1.46
CA LEU A 151 -8.76 -3.12 -0.50
C LEU A 151 -9.08 -2.46 0.84
N PHE A 152 -8.19 -1.62 1.35
CA PHE A 152 -8.41 -0.87 2.58
C PHE A 152 -9.62 0.07 2.47
N LEU A 153 -9.74 0.83 1.38
CA LEU A 153 -10.86 1.74 1.16
C LEU A 153 -12.19 1.00 1.02
N MET A 154 -12.20 -0.17 0.36
CA MET A 154 -13.41 -1.01 0.25
C MET A 154 -13.84 -1.66 1.57
N GLN A 155 -12.93 -1.81 2.53
CA GLN A 155 -13.23 -2.35 3.87
C GLN A 155 -13.86 -1.33 4.82
N GLN A 156 -13.87 -0.06 4.46
CA GLN A 156 -14.39 0.99 5.33
C GLN A 156 -15.91 0.86 5.52
N PRO A 157 -16.44 1.03 6.74
CA PRO A 157 -17.85 0.77 7.05
C PRO A 157 -18.81 1.73 6.33
N HIS A 158 -18.34 2.94 6.00
CA HIS A 158 -19.11 3.94 5.26
C HIS A 158 -18.27 4.47 4.10
N ALA A 159 -18.53 3.96 2.90
CA ALA A 159 -17.88 4.48 1.70
C ALA A 159 -18.48 5.85 1.31
N THR A 160 -17.73 6.92 1.58
CA THR A 160 -18.11 8.27 1.16
C THR A 160 -18.10 8.39 -0.38
N PRO A 161 -18.80 9.37 -0.98
CA PRO A 161 -18.75 9.58 -2.42
C PRO A 161 -17.32 9.73 -2.98
N ALA A 162 -16.43 10.40 -2.24
CA ALA A 162 -15.03 10.54 -2.62
C ALA A 162 -14.30 9.18 -2.62
N MET A 163 -14.56 8.32 -1.64
CA MET A 163 -13.99 6.96 -1.60
C MET A 163 -14.52 6.10 -2.73
N LYS A 164 -15.83 6.15 -3.00
CA LYS A 164 -16.43 5.41 -4.13
C LYS A 164 -15.77 5.82 -5.44
N ALA A 165 -15.65 7.13 -5.70
CA ALA A 165 -15.00 7.64 -6.90
C ALA A 165 -13.52 7.20 -7.00
N ALA A 166 -12.77 7.26 -5.89
CA ALA A 166 -11.39 6.82 -5.84
C ALA A 166 -11.24 5.32 -6.14
N ILE A 167 -12.09 4.48 -5.53
CA ILE A 167 -12.13 3.03 -5.72
C ILE A 167 -12.47 2.69 -7.18
N GLU A 168 -13.55 3.27 -7.70
CA GLU A 168 -14.02 2.98 -9.07
C GLU A 168 -12.99 3.38 -10.11
N ALA A 169 -12.33 4.54 -9.94
CA ALA A 169 -11.27 5.00 -10.83
C ALA A 169 -10.05 4.08 -10.82
N GLY A 170 -9.57 3.67 -9.63
CA GLY A 170 -8.43 2.76 -9.52
C GLY A 170 -8.73 1.38 -10.08
N ILE A 171 -9.92 0.84 -9.82
CA ILE A 171 -10.36 -0.44 -10.39
C ILE A 171 -10.50 -0.36 -11.92
N ALA A 172 -11.05 0.73 -12.46
CA ALA A 172 -11.13 0.95 -13.90
C ALA A 172 -9.74 1.00 -14.53
N TRP A 173 -8.80 1.73 -13.91
CA TRP A 173 -7.42 1.82 -14.38
C TRP A 173 -6.75 0.43 -14.41
N LEU A 174 -6.88 -0.37 -13.35
CA LEU A 174 -6.30 -1.72 -13.28
C LEU A 174 -6.88 -2.66 -14.34
N LYS A 175 -8.19 -2.58 -14.63
CA LYS A 175 -8.82 -3.41 -15.66
C LYS A 175 -8.24 -3.13 -17.06
N VAL A 176 -7.96 -1.86 -17.36
CA VAL A 176 -7.40 -1.44 -18.66
C VAL A 176 -5.93 -1.86 -18.82
N HIS A 177 -5.14 -1.84 -17.74
CA HIS A 177 -3.70 -2.07 -17.79
C HIS A 177 -3.26 -3.52 -17.46
N ALA A 178 -4.21 -4.47 -17.50
CA ALA A 178 -3.93 -5.88 -17.31
C ALA A 178 -3.29 -6.49 -18.56
N LEU A 179 -2.03 -6.93 -18.45
CA LEU A 179 -1.34 -7.67 -19.50
C LEU A 179 -1.77 -9.14 -19.45
N ARG A 180 -2.24 -9.69 -20.58
CA ARG A 180 -2.59 -11.12 -20.72
C ARG A 180 -1.59 -11.83 -21.63
N ASP A 181 -1.66 -13.15 -21.67
CA ASP A 181 -0.87 -14.00 -22.57
C ASP A 181 0.64 -13.87 -22.38
N HIS A 182 1.06 -13.48 -21.16
CA HIS A 182 2.45 -13.35 -20.76
C HIS A 182 2.68 -13.97 -19.38
N ALA A 183 3.92 -14.39 -19.13
CA ALA A 183 4.37 -14.85 -17.83
C ALA A 183 5.70 -14.23 -17.45
N PHE A 184 5.84 -13.83 -16.18
CA PHE A 184 7.11 -13.40 -15.60
C PHE A 184 7.73 -14.58 -14.83
N THR A 185 8.55 -15.37 -15.52
CA THR A 185 8.99 -16.70 -15.06
C THR A 185 10.50 -16.88 -15.15
N MET A 186 11.05 -17.85 -14.41
CA MET A 186 12.47 -18.18 -14.45
C MET A 186 12.84 -18.89 -15.76
N THR A 187 13.83 -18.36 -16.49
CA THR A 187 14.44 -19.01 -17.67
C THR A 187 15.93 -19.30 -17.40
N PRO A 188 16.64 -20.02 -18.28
CA PRO A 188 18.09 -20.23 -18.13
C PRO A 188 18.89 -18.90 -18.06
N GLU A 189 18.38 -17.82 -18.66
CA GLU A 189 19.00 -16.49 -18.61
C GLU A 189 18.57 -15.67 -17.38
N GLY A 190 17.82 -16.26 -16.45
CA GLY A 190 17.18 -15.59 -15.32
C GLY A 190 15.70 -15.36 -15.53
N ARG A 191 15.05 -14.69 -14.58
CA ARG A 191 13.61 -14.37 -14.68
C ARG A 191 13.37 -13.47 -15.89
N LYS A 192 12.36 -13.70 -16.72
CA LYS A 192 12.03 -12.88 -17.90
C LYS A 192 10.52 -12.74 -18.02
N LEU A 193 10.08 -11.68 -18.70
CA LEU A 193 8.71 -11.60 -19.20
C LEU A 193 8.70 -12.25 -20.60
N VAL A 194 7.91 -13.30 -20.76
CA VAL A 194 7.82 -14.08 -22.01
C VAL A 194 6.36 -14.24 -22.43
N ALA A 195 6.13 -14.38 -23.73
CA ALA A 195 4.82 -14.75 -24.25
C ALA A 195 4.43 -16.15 -23.74
N GLN A 196 3.21 -16.26 -23.23
CA GLN A 196 2.61 -17.51 -22.77
C GLN A 196 1.09 -17.44 -23.03
N PRO A 197 0.64 -17.87 -24.23
CA PRO A 197 -0.77 -17.84 -24.57
C PRO A 197 -1.65 -18.56 -23.54
N GLY A 198 -2.77 -17.94 -23.17
CA GLY A 198 -3.70 -18.45 -22.15
C GLY A 198 -3.31 -18.14 -20.71
N ALA A 199 -2.17 -17.47 -20.47
CA ALA A 199 -1.83 -16.99 -19.13
C ALA A 199 -2.80 -15.89 -18.66
N GLY A 200 -3.11 -15.92 -17.35
CA GLY A 200 -3.97 -14.94 -16.71
C GLY A 200 -3.36 -13.52 -16.68
N PRO A 201 -4.10 -12.54 -16.14
CA PRO A 201 -3.66 -11.16 -16.14
C PRO A 201 -2.46 -10.92 -15.21
N LEU A 202 -1.52 -10.10 -15.68
CA LEU A 202 -0.37 -9.58 -14.96
C LEU A 202 -0.38 -8.05 -14.99
N TRP A 203 0.22 -7.47 -13.97
CA TRP A 203 0.45 -6.03 -13.89
C TRP A 203 1.92 -5.77 -13.61
N SER A 204 2.46 -4.74 -14.25
CA SER A 204 3.78 -4.23 -13.92
C SER A 204 3.73 -3.63 -12.52
N ARG A 205 4.82 -3.74 -11.76
CA ARG A 205 4.90 -3.13 -10.43
C ARG A 205 4.79 -1.62 -10.53
N LEU A 206 5.46 -1.01 -11.51
CA LEU A 206 5.47 0.43 -11.76
C LEU A 206 5.03 0.75 -13.18
N TYR A 207 4.30 1.86 -13.31
CA TYR A 207 3.92 2.46 -14.58
C TYR A 207 4.28 3.95 -14.58
N ASP A 208 4.75 4.44 -15.72
CA ASP A 208 4.97 5.86 -15.96
C ASP A 208 3.67 6.65 -15.77
N ILE A 209 3.75 7.77 -15.04
CA ILE A 209 2.55 8.51 -14.62
C ILE A 209 1.81 9.13 -15.82
N PRO A 210 2.47 9.87 -16.73
CA PRO A 210 1.77 10.46 -17.88
C PRO A 210 1.24 9.41 -18.85
N THR A 211 2.02 8.37 -19.16
CA THR A 211 1.69 7.46 -20.28
C THR A 211 0.97 6.18 -19.87
N GLY A 212 1.04 5.77 -18.60
CA GLY A 212 0.54 4.48 -18.15
C GLY A 212 1.32 3.29 -18.71
N ARG A 213 2.52 3.50 -19.27
CA ARG A 213 3.39 2.41 -19.76
C ARG A 213 4.16 1.75 -18.61
N PRO A 214 4.35 0.42 -18.61
CA PRO A 214 5.26 -0.24 -17.68
C PRO A 214 6.65 0.39 -17.69
N ILE A 215 7.26 0.58 -16.52
CA ILE A 215 8.63 1.06 -16.37
C ILE A 215 9.41 0.21 -15.38
N PHE A 216 10.72 0.08 -15.62
CA PHE A 216 11.62 -0.77 -14.86
C PHE A 216 12.89 -0.02 -14.50
N GLY A 217 13.25 -0.03 -13.22
CA GLY A 217 14.46 0.62 -12.71
C GLY A 217 15.63 -0.35 -12.55
N ASP A 218 16.85 0.17 -12.64
CA ASP A 218 18.07 -0.61 -12.39
C ASP A 218 19.05 0.12 -11.45
N TRP A 219 20.12 -0.56 -11.01
CA TRP A 219 21.12 -0.04 -10.08
C TRP A 219 21.66 1.36 -10.42
N PRO A 220 21.96 1.69 -11.70
CA PRO A 220 22.49 3.00 -12.09
C PRO A 220 21.43 4.11 -12.14
N LYS A 221 20.22 3.88 -11.59
CA LYS A 221 19.06 4.80 -11.67
C LYS A 221 18.55 5.03 -13.10
N THR A 222 18.78 4.08 -14.00
CA THR A 222 18.21 4.08 -15.35
C THR A 222 16.77 3.56 -15.32
N ILE A 223 15.95 4.09 -16.22
CA ILE A 223 14.55 3.68 -16.42
C ILE A 223 14.44 3.05 -17.80
N HIS A 224 13.84 1.86 -17.86
CA HIS A 224 13.64 1.05 -19.07
C HIS A 224 12.15 0.78 -19.26
N ASP A 225 11.73 0.49 -20.49
CA ASP A 225 10.35 0.10 -20.83
C ASP A 225 10.20 -1.39 -21.17
N ASP A 226 11.30 -2.16 -21.16
CA ASP A 226 11.29 -3.62 -21.16
C ASP A 226 12.06 -4.19 -19.95
N VAL A 227 11.40 -5.01 -19.14
CA VAL A 227 12.00 -5.69 -17.98
C VAL A 227 13.11 -6.66 -18.39
N ASN A 228 13.13 -7.10 -19.64
CA ASN A 228 14.16 -7.99 -20.14
C ASN A 228 15.51 -7.27 -20.37
N GLU A 229 15.52 -5.94 -20.40
CA GLU A 229 16.72 -5.11 -20.60
C GLU A 229 17.44 -4.73 -19.29
N ILE A 230 16.78 -4.84 -18.14
CA ILE A 230 17.41 -4.56 -16.84
C ILE A 230 18.35 -5.68 -16.41
N SER A 231 19.28 -5.35 -15.50
CA SER A 231 20.26 -6.29 -14.97
C SER A 231 19.61 -7.58 -14.42
N LYS A 232 20.23 -8.73 -14.72
CA LYS A 232 19.79 -10.06 -14.23
C LYS A 232 19.60 -10.08 -12.70
N GLY A 233 20.45 -9.36 -11.96
CA GLY A 233 20.34 -9.23 -10.51
C GLY A 233 19.05 -8.53 -10.05
N ARG A 234 18.64 -7.44 -10.70
CA ARG A 234 17.36 -6.75 -10.39
C ARG A 234 16.15 -7.52 -10.89
N ARG A 235 16.25 -8.14 -12.05
CA ARG A 235 15.18 -8.95 -12.62
C ARG A 235 14.87 -10.19 -11.77
N ASN A 236 15.87 -10.78 -11.14
CA ASN A 236 15.72 -11.96 -10.28
C ASN A 236 15.37 -11.61 -8.83
N GLY A 237 15.96 -10.53 -8.29
CA GLY A 237 15.85 -10.17 -6.87
C GLY A 237 14.66 -9.27 -6.52
N TYR A 238 13.87 -8.85 -7.51
CA TYR A 238 12.71 -8.00 -7.31
C TYR A 238 11.58 -8.43 -8.26
N THR A 239 10.35 -8.42 -7.76
CA THR A 239 9.19 -8.85 -8.55
C THR A 239 8.65 -7.64 -9.31
N TRP A 240 8.88 -7.61 -10.63
CA TRP A 240 8.48 -6.52 -11.52
C TRP A 240 7.11 -6.71 -12.16
N TRP A 241 6.63 -7.95 -12.21
CA TRP A 241 5.31 -8.30 -12.73
C TRP A 241 4.63 -9.26 -11.76
N GLY A 242 3.36 -9.05 -11.49
CA GLY A 242 2.62 -9.87 -10.54
C GLY A 242 1.12 -9.77 -10.70
N THR A 243 0.42 -10.55 -9.87
CA THR A 243 -1.05 -10.67 -9.87
C THR A 243 -1.70 -9.89 -8.72
N TRP A 244 -0.94 -9.04 -8.00
CA TRP A 244 -1.42 -8.33 -6.80
C TRP A 244 -2.72 -7.55 -7.01
N PRO A 245 -2.99 -6.92 -8.17
CA PRO A 245 -4.27 -6.25 -8.40
C PRO A 245 -5.49 -7.18 -8.45
N GLN A 246 -5.32 -8.47 -8.74
CA GLN A 246 -6.45 -9.41 -8.87
C GLN A 246 -7.29 -9.47 -7.60
N LYS A 247 -6.66 -9.50 -6.41
CA LYS A 247 -7.39 -9.49 -5.12
C LYS A 247 -8.32 -8.26 -4.97
N ALA A 248 -7.88 -7.09 -5.46
CA ALA A 248 -8.71 -5.88 -5.42
C ALA A 248 -9.87 -5.95 -6.42
N LEU A 249 -9.65 -6.49 -7.62
CA LEU A 249 -10.72 -6.70 -8.61
C LEU A 249 -11.80 -7.67 -8.11
N ASP A 250 -11.39 -8.77 -7.47
CA ASP A 250 -12.30 -9.77 -6.91
C ASP A 250 -13.11 -9.19 -5.74
N ALA A 251 -12.44 -8.43 -4.86
CA ALA A 251 -13.10 -7.73 -3.76
C ALA A 251 -14.09 -6.67 -4.26
N TYR A 252 -13.72 -5.91 -5.30
CA TYR A 252 -14.58 -4.89 -5.89
C TYR A 252 -15.88 -5.46 -6.43
N SER A 253 -15.83 -6.64 -7.05
CA SER A 253 -17.04 -7.29 -7.60
C SER A 253 -18.08 -7.57 -6.51
N ARG A 254 -17.64 -7.96 -5.31
CA ARG A 254 -18.51 -8.14 -4.14
C ARG A 254 -18.93 -6.80 -3.53
N TRP A 255 -17.97 -5.88 -3.40
CA TRP A 255 -18.19 -4.56 -2.80
C TRP A 255 -19.22 -3.72 -3.58
N LYS A 256 -19.16 -3.73 -4.92
CA LYS A 256 -20.08 -2.97 -5.79
C LYS A 256 -21.52 -3.47 -5.69
N ALA A 257 -21.73 -4.77 -5.49
CA ALA A 257 -23.06 -5.33 -5.27
C ALA A 257 -23.71 -4.83 -3.95
N ALA A 258 -22.89 -4.60 -2.92
CA ALA A 258 -23.32 -4.04 -1.64
C ALA A 258 -23.36 -2.50 -1.60
N ASN A 259 -22.75 -1.84 -2.61
CA ASN A 259 -22.62 -0.39 -2.71
C ASN A 259 -22.97 0.07 -4.14
N PRO A 260 -24.26 0.02 -4.54
CA PRO A 260 -24.67 0.46 -5.88
C PRO A 260 -24.22 1.90 -6.18
#